data_AF-A0A2H9P4N1-F1
#
_entry.id   AF-A0A2H9P4N1-F1
#
_cell.length_a   1.000
_cell.length_b   1.000
_cell.length_c   1.000
_cell.angle_alpha   90.00
_cell.angle_beta   90.00
_cell.angle_gamma   90.00
#
_symmetry.space_group_name_H-M   'P 1'
#
loop_
_entity.id
_entity.type
_entity.pdbx_description
1 polymer ?
#
loop_
_entity_poly.entity_id
_entity_poly.type
_entity_poly.pdbx_seq_one_letter_code
_entity_poly.pdbx_strand_id
1 'polypeptide(L)'
;MKISVAIPESALSDESLKLDKTRKISALARACAIFKIDTIYVYQEGNHNEDGNLLVTILKYLETPQFLRRRLFPKMNELKFAGVLYPLKIPSHSTPANSKKINTGDVREGVVVSLKGKKFIDVGINELIPFFGKENVGKRATVQFKTGYPDFSVKEIQRNETSLYWGYTIKERASLFSLLTEWQG
;
A
#
# COMPACT_ATOMS: atom_id res chain seq x y z
N MET A 1 -8.85 4.97 17.30
CA MET A 1 -7.49 4.94 17.86
C MET A 1 -6.54 4.52 16.75
N LYS A 2 -5.48 5.29 16.49
CA LYS A 2 -4.47 4.90 15.50
C LYS A 2 -3.40 4.06 16.18
N ILE A 3 -3.02 2.93 15.59
CA ILE A 3 -2.01 2.05 16.16
C ILE A 3 -0.80 2.03 15.24
N SER A 4 0.38 2.16 15.81
CA SER A 4 1.63 2.05 15.06
C SER A 4 2.55 1.02 15.68
N VAL A 5 3.38 0.42 14.83
CA VAL A 5 4.38 -0.59 15.21
C VAL A 5 5.73 -0.12 14.70
N ALA A 6 6.78 -0.27 15.52
CA ALA A 6 8.16 -0.07 15.12
C ALA A 6 8.84 -1.43 14.96
N ILE A 7 9.54 -1.64 13.84
CA ILE A 7 10.23 -2.88 13.50
C ILE A 7 11.69 -2.52 13.16
N PRO A 8 12.70 -3.15 13.79
CA PRO A 8 14.08 -2.94 13.40
C PRO A 8 14.38 -3.62 12.05
N GLU A 9 15.34 -3.09 11.30
CA GLU A 9 15.84 -3.75 10.08
C GLU A 9 16.48 -5.12 10.37
N SER A 10 17.04 -5.30 11.56
CA SER A 10 17.60 -6.56 12.07
C SER A 10 16.54 -7.65 12.28
N ALA A 11 15.24 -7.36 12.17
CA ALA A 11 14.15 -8.34 12.36
C ALA A 11 14.21 -9.55 11.40
N LEU A 12 15.07 -9.51 10.38
CA LEU A 12 15.28 -10.58 9.40
C LEU A 12 16.64 -11.29 9.56
N SER A 13 17.46 -10.91 10.54
CA SER A 13 18.86 -11.38 10.66
C SER A 13 19.00 -12.85 11.06
N ASP A 14 17.96 -13.42 11.65
CA ASP A 14 17.86 -14.82 12.04
C ASP A 14 17.57 -15.76 10.86
N GLU A 15 17.18 -15.22 9.71
CA GLU A 15 16.87 -15.98 8.51
C GLU A 15 18.03 -15.91 7.50
N SER A 16 18.58 -17.06 7.10
CA SER A 16 19.71 -17.08 6.15
C SER A 16 19.27 -16.89 4.70
N LEU A 17 18.14 -17.46 4.31
CA LEU A 17 17.68 -17.46 2.92
C LEU A 17 16.71 -16.31 2.65
N LYS A 18 16.88 -15.63 1.52
CA LYS A 18 15.97 -14.55 1.09
C LYS A 18 14.51 -15.02 0.95
N LEU A 19 14.31 -16.30 0.63
CA LEU A 19 12.98 -16.91 0.58
C LEU A 19 12.30 -16.91 1.96
N ASP A 20 13.03 -17.27 3.01
CA ASP A 20 12.50 -17.34 4.37
C ASP A 20 12.31 -15.93 4.95
N LYS A 21 13.24 -15.00 4.70
CA LYS A 21 13.03 -13.56 4.96
C LYS A 21 11.74 -13.06 4.33
N THR A 22 11.48 -13.41 3.07
CA THR A 22 10.25 -13.01 2.35
C THR A 22 8.98 -13.55 3.02
N ARG A 23 9.01 -14.81 3.49
CA ARG A 23 7.89 -15.42 4.23
C ARG A 23 7.66 -14.73 5.58
N LYS A 24 8.74 -14.45 6.31
CA LYS A 24 8.71 -13.75 7.60
C LYS A 24 8.10 -12.35 7.45
N ILE A 25 8.53 -11.56 6.47
CA ILE A 25 7.93 -10.25 6.18
C ILE A 25 6.45 -10.40 5.85
N SER A 26 6.07 -11.43 5.09
CA SER A 26 4.67 -11.67 4.78
C SER A 26 3.82 -11.97 6.00
N ALA A 27 4.35 -12.70 6.98
CA ALA A 27 3.67 -12.95 8.25
C ALA A 27 3.51 -11.65 9.06
N LEU A 28 4.56 -10.83 9.15
CA LEU A 28 4.53 -9.52 9.81
C LEU A 28 3.47 -8.60 9.19
N ALA A 29 3.46 -8.49 7.86
CA ALA A 29 2.48 -7.69 7.12
C ALA A 29 1.04 -8.12 7.40
N ARG A 30 0.81 -9.44 7.47
CA ARG A 30 -0.51 -10.00 7.79
C ARG A 30 -0.92 -9.70 9.23
N ALA A 31 -0.02 -9.86 10.19
CA ALA A 31 -0.31 -9.48 11.57
C ALA A 31 -0.71 -7.99 11.65
N CYS A 32 0.07 -7.11 11.01
CA CYS A 32 -0.24 -5.68 10.96
C CYS A 32 -1.62 -5.40 10.34
N ALA A 33 -1.97 -6.10 9.25
CA ALA A 33 -3.27 -5.95 8.60
C ALA A 33 -4.44 -6.47 9.46
N ILE A 34 -4.27 -7.61 10.14
CA ILE A 34 -5.29 -8.21 11.02
C ILE A 34 -5.61 -7.27 12.19
N PHE A 35 -4.57 -6.71 12.82
CA PHE A 35 -4.69 -5.79 13.94
C PHE A 35 -4.95 -4.34 13.52
N LYS A 36 -5.19 -4.08 12.22
CA LYS A 36 -5.50 -2.76 11.66
C LYS A 36 -4.48 -1.68 12.03
N ILE A 37 -3.19 -2.03 11.95
CA ILE A 37 -2.08 -1.08 12.19
C ILE A 37 -2.12 0.01 11.11
N ASP A 38 -2.05 1.28 11.51
CA ASP A 38 -2.06 2.42 10.59
C ASP A 38 -0.68 2.73 10.03
N THR A 39 0.36 2.62 10.86
CA THR A 39 1.73 2.95 10.45
C THR A 39 2.73 1.92 10.97
N ILE A 40 3.56 1.43 10.05
CA ILE A 40 4.72 0.61 10.35
C ILE A 40 5.95 1.50 10.20
N TYR A 41 6.67 1.70 11.30
CA TYR A 41 7.97 2.34 11.28
C TYR A 41 9.04 1.29 11.14
N VAL A 42 9.95 1.49 10.19
CA VAL A 42 11.15 0.66 10.05
C VAL A 42 12.33 1.52 10.48
N TYR A 43 13.05 1.11 11.52
CA TYR A 43 14.20 1.88 12.02
C TYR A 43 15.50 1.12 11.83
N GLN A 44 16.54 1.88 11.47
CA GLN A 44 17.88 1.35 11.27
C GLN A 44 18.53 0.95 12.59
N GLU A 45 19.20 -0.19 12.56
CA GLU A 45 20.01 -0.73 13.64
C GLU A 45 21.21 -1.42 13.00
N GLY A 46 22.43 -1.00 13.35
CA GLY A 46 23.65 -1.58 12.77
C GLY A 46 23.74 -1.48 11.25
N ASN A 47 24.36 -2.47 10.62
CA ASN A 47 24.58 -2.52 9.16
C ASN A 47 23.61 -3.51 8.48
N HIS A 48 22.29 -3.30 8.67
CA HIS A 48 21.24 -4.17 8.12
C HIS A 48 20.48 -3.56 6.93
N ASN A 49 21.10 -2.62 6.20
CA ASN A 49 20.46 -1.85 5.12
C ASN A 49 19.80 -2.71 4.02
N GLU A 50 20.40 -3.84 3.65
CA GLU A 50 19.83 -4.74 2.63
C GLU A 50 18.52 -5.39 3.12
N ASP A 51 18.49 -5.80 4.39
CA ASP A 51 17.33 -6.38 5.04
C ASP A 51 16.24 -5.33 5.26
N GLY A 52 16.63 -4.11 5.63
CA GLY A 52 15.73 -2.96 5.71
C GLY A 52 15.03 -2.66 4.39
N ASN A 53 15.79 -2.57 3.30
CA ASN A 53 15.24 -2.35 1.96
C ASN A 53 14.29 -3.49 1.55
N LEU A 54 14.66 -4.76 1.80
CA LEU A 54 13.81 -5.91 1.51
C LEU A 54 12.50 -5.86 2.30
N LEU A 55 12.57 -5.59 3.62
CA LEU A 55 11.44 -5.44 4.53
C LEU A 55 10.48 -4.36 4.04
N VAL A 56 10.98 -3.14 3.83
CA VAL A 56 10.21 -1.99 3.38
C VAL A 56 9.55 -2.26 2.04
N THR A 57 10.30 -2.81 1.09
CA THR A 57 9.82 -3.09 -0.28
C THR A 57 8.68 -4.10 -0.26
N ILE A 58 8.83 -5.21 0.46
CA ILE A 58 7.78 -6.24 0.54
C ILE A 58 6.56 -5.73 1.31
N LEU A 59 6.74 -4.96 2.40
CA LEU A 59 5.61 -4.35 3.12
C LEU A 59 4.79 -3.41 2.22
N LYS A 60 5.47 -2.53 1.46
CA LYS A 60 4.85 -1.62 0.46
C LYS A 60 4.16 -2.43 -0.65
N TYR A 61 4.79 -3.49 -1.14
CA TYR A 61 4.23 -4.37 -2.17
C TYR A 61 2.96 -5.08 -1.69
N LEU A 62 2.96 -5.59 -0.47
CA LEU A 62 1.82 -6.28 0.12
C LEU A 62 0.63 -5.35 0.37
N GLU A 63 0.85 -4.14 0.89
CA GLU A 63 -0.22 -3.16 1.10
C GLU A 63 -0.82 -2.67 -0.23
N THR A 64 -0.03 -2.66 -1.30
CA THR A 64 -0.52 -2.19 -2.60
C THR A 64 -1.53 -3.18 -3.23
N PRO A 65 -2.71 -2.71 -3.67
CA PRO A 65 -3.69 -3.52 -4.40
C PRO A 65 -3.10 -4.19 -5.64
N GLN A 66 -3.53 -5.42 -5.93
CA GLN A 66 -2.89 -6.29 -6.93
C GLN A 66 -2.79 -5.66 -8.33
N PHE A 67 -3.85 -5.00 -8.80
CA PHE A 67 -3.88 -4.38 -10.13
C PHE A 67 -2.90 -3.19 -10.26
N LEU A 68 -2.53 -2.55 -9.15
CA LEU A 68 -1.55 -1.45 -9.12
C LEU A 68 -0.11 -1.95 -9.04
N ARG A 69 0.13 -3.17 -8.55
CA ARG A 69 1.48 -3.69 -8.30
C ARG A 69 2.34 -3.69 -9.55
N ARG A 70 1.80 -4.16 -10.68
CA ARG A 70 2.53 -4.23 -11.97
C ARG A 70 3.04 -2.86 -12.43
N ARG A 71 2.34 -1.79 -12.04
CA ARG A 71 2.68 -0.43 -12.43
C ARG A 71 3.62 0.26 -11.46
N LEU A 72 3.43 0.03 -10.15
CA LEU A 72 4.19 0.69 -9.10
C LEU A 72 5.50 -0.02 -8.75
N PHE A 73 5.60 -1.32 -9.03
CA PHE A 73 6.77 -2.12 -8.70
C PHE A 73 7.37 -2.72 -9.98
N PRO A 74 8.49 -2.17 -10.48
CA PRO A 74 9.21 -2.79 -11.58
C PRO A 74 9.79 -4.15 -11.17
N LYS A 75 10.27 -4.92 -12.14
CA LYS A 75 11.00 -6.16 -11.85
C LYS A 75 12.25 -5.82 -11.03
N MET A 76 12.33 -6.34 -9.81
CA MET A 76 13.41 -6.08 -8.86
C MET A 76 13.74 -7.33 -8.05
N ASN A 77 14.97 -7.42 -7.57
CA ASN A 77 15.49 -8.62 -6.92
C ASN A 77 14.82 -8.91 -5.57
N GLU A 78 14.36 -7.88 -4.88
CA GLU A 78 13.61 -7.91 -3.63
C GLU A 78 12.30 -8.69 -3.79
N LEU A 79 11.67 -8.60 -4.95
CA LEU A 79 10.39 -9.24 -5.26
C LEU A 79 10.54 -10.56 -6.04
N LYS A 80 11.76 -11.10 -6.14
CA LYS A 80 12.04 -12.39 -6.82
C LYS A 80 11.16 -13.53 -6.30
N PHE A 81 10.87 -13.53 -4.99
CA PHE A 81 10.07 -14.57 -4.34
C PHE A 81 8.65 -14.09 -4.00
N ALA A 82 8.11 -13.08 -4.69
CA ALA A 82 6.77 -12.55 -4.41
C ALA A 82 5.64 -13.60 -4.47
N GLY A 83 5.86 -14.73 -5.15
CA GLY A 83 4.90 -15.84 -5.23
C GLY A 83 4.64 -16.57 -3.90
N VAL A 84 5.51 -16.46 -2.89
CA VAL A 84 5.27 -17.06 -1.56
C VAL A 84 4.58 -16.11 -0.58
N LEU A 85 4.30 -14.88 -1.00
CA LEU A 85 3.68 -13.88 -0.16
C LEU A 85 2.20 -14.22 0.09
N TYR A 86 1.82 -14.24 1.36
CA TYR A 86 0.43 -14.44 1.76
C TYR A 86 -0.40 -13.16 1.52
N PRO A 87 -1.63 -13.28 1.00
CA PRO A 87 -2.50 -12.12 0.76
C PRO A 87 -2.96 -11.49 2.08
N LEU A 88 -3.06 -10.15 2.10
CA LEU A 88 -3.55 -9.40 3.27
C LEU A 88 -5.09 -9.47 3.40
N LYS A 89 -5.81 -9.58 2.28
CA LYS A 89 -7.29 -9.60 2.22
C LYS A 89 -7.94 -8.41 2.96
N ILE A 90 -7.43 -7.20 2.72
CA ILE A 90 -7.94 -5.96 3.32
C ILE A 90 -8.95 -5.26 2.40
N PRO A 91 -9.87 -4.42 2.93
CA PRO A 91 -10.88 -3.73 2.13
C PRO A 91 -10.34 -2.96 0.92
N SER A 92 -9.18 -2.30 1.05
CA SER A 92 -8.54 -1.58 -0.06
C SER A 92 -8.08 -2.47 -1.22
N HIS A 93 -8.02 -3.80 -1.04
CA HIS A 93 -7.70 -4.77 -2.09
C HIS A 93 -8.95 -5.29 -2.82
N SER A 94 -10.15 -5.00 -2.32
CA SER A 94 -11.39 -5.47 -2.94
C SER A 94 -11.70 -4.68 -4.20
N THR A 95 -11.30 -5.22 -5.35
CA THR A 95 -11.75 -4.75 -6.66
C THR A 95 -12.73 -5.73 -7.27
N PRO A 96 -14.05 -5.45 -7.24
CA PRO A 96 -15.01 -6.14 -8.08
C PRO A 96 -14.55 -6.13 -9.54
N ALA A 97 -14.38 -7.32 -10.12
CA ALA A 97 -14.05 -7.48 -11.54
C ALA A 97 -15.19 -6.98 -12.45
N ASN A 98 -16.42 -6.96 -11.93
CA ASN A 98 -17.58 -6.44 -12.64
C ASN A 98 -17.83 -4.98 -12.26
N SER A 99 -17.57 -4.07 -13.20
CA SER A 99 -17.80 -2.64 -13.05
C SER A 99 -19.26 -2.28 -12.77
N LYS A 100 -20.22 -3.12 -13.21
CA LYS A 100 -21.66 -2.93 -12.96
C LYS A 100 -22.06 -3.05 -11.48
N LYS A 101 -21.19 -3.58 -10.63
CA LYS A 101 -21.43 -3.71 -9.19
C LYS A 101 -20.96 -2.49 -8.38
N ILE A 102 -20.40 -1.48 -9.05
CA ILE A 102 -19.88 -0.29 -8.39
C ILE A 102 -21.02 0.68 -8.14
N ASN A 103 -21.20 1.03 -6.88
CA ASN A 103 -22.25 1.92 -6.43
C ASN A 103 -21.66 3.27 -5.97
N THR A 104 -22.53 4.26 -5.87
CA THR A 104 -22.19 5.53 -5.22
C THR A 104 -21.73 5.28 -3.78
N GLY A 105 -20.64 5.93 -3.39
CA GLY A 105 -20.03 5.78 -2.07
C GLY A 105 -18.91 4.76 -2.00
N ASP A 106 -18.77 3.86 -3.00
CA ASP A 106 -17.66 2.92 -3.06
C ASP A 106 -16.32 3.64 -3.07
N VAL A 107 -15.35 3.12 -2.32
CA VAL A 107 -14.00 3.67 -2.24
C VAL A 107 -13.02 2.72 -2.91
N ARG A 108 -12.06 3.26 -3.66
CA ARG A 108 -10.97 2.49 -4.27
C ARG A 108 -9.66 3.25 -4.24
N GLU A 109 -8.57 2.49 -4.22
CA GLU A 109 -7.28 3.03 -4.63
C GLU A 109 -7.23 3.13 -6.16
N GLY A 110 -6.50 4.11 -6.67
CA GLY A 110 -6.18 4.19 -8.09
C GLY A 110 -4.85 4.89 -8.32
N VAL A 111 -4.36 4.83 -9.56
CA VAL A 111 -3.17 5.57 -9.98
C VAL A 111 -3.57 6.62 -11.01
N VAL A 112 -3.10 7.85 -10.79
CA VAL A 112 -3.35 8.96 -11.71
C VAL A 112 -2.55 8.74 -12.99
N VAL A 113 -3.20 8.91 -14.13
CA VAL A 113 -2.64 8.72 -15.47
C VAL A 113 -2.87 9.98 -16.30
N SER A 114 -2.03 10.20 -17.30
CA SER A 114 -2.23 11.27 -18.29
C SER A 114 -2.65 10.65 -19.61
N LEU A 115 -3.72 11.17 -20.21
CA LEU A 115 -4.15 10.82 -21.56
C LEU A 115 -4.48 12.11 -22.31
N LYS A 116 -3.77 12.35 -23.43
CA LYS A 116 -3.93 13.55 -24.28
C LYS A 116 -3.89 14.87 -23.47
N GLY A 117 -2.98 14.96 -22.50
CA GLY A 117 -2.80 16.15 -21.65
C GLY A 117 -3.83 16.32 -20.53
N LYS A 118 -4.80 15.42 -20.37
CA LYS A 118 -5.78 15.43 -19.29
C LYS A 118 -5.47 14.34 -18.25
N LYS A 119 -5.78 14.62 -16.98
CA LYS A 119 -5.64 13.67 -15.88
C LYS A 119 -6.83 12.72 -15.84
N PHE A 120 -6.53 11.45 -15.68
CA PHE A 120 -7.49 10.37 -15.43
C PHE A 120 -6.99 9.53 -14.26
N ILE A 121 -7.82 8.66 -13.73
CA ILE A 121 -7.44 7.68 -12.71
C ILE A 121 -7.82 6.28 -13.15
N ASP A 122 -6.88 5.35 -12.98
CA ASP A 122 -7.11 3.91 -13.16
C ASP A 122 -7.39 3.28 -11.80
N VAL A 123 -8.63 2.79 -11.63
CA VAL A 123 -9.15 2.13 -10.41
C VAL A 123 -9.40 0.63 -10.62
N GLY A 124 -8.82 0.04 -11.67
CA GLY A 124 -8.87 -1.39 -11.94
C GLY A 124 -10.19 -1.90 -12.52
N ILE A 125 -10.89 -1.07 -13.32
CA ILE A 125 -12.18 -1.41 -13.94
C ILE A 125 -12.13 -1.48 -15.47
N ASN A 126 -10.91 -1.55 -16.05
CA ASN A 126 -10.65 -1.48 -17.50
C ASN A 126 -11.20 -0.22 -18.20
N GLU A 127 -11.46 0.83 -17.44
CA GLU A 127 -11.93 2.13 -17.92
C GLU A 127 -11.24 3.24 -17.11
N LEU A 128 -10.85 4.32 -17.78
CA LEU A 128 -10.19 5.47 -17.17
C LEU A 128 -11.21 6.54 -16.81
N ILE A 129 -11.24 6.94 -15.54
CA ILE A 129 -12.19 7.94 -15.05
C ILE A 129 -11.51 9.32 -15.05
N PRO A 130 -12.13 10.39 -15.58
CA PRO A 130 -11.59 11.75 -15.47
C PRO A 130 -11.26 12.12 -14.03
N PHE A 131 -10.05 12.65 -13.80
CA PHE A 131 -9.56 12.93 -12.46
C PHE A 131 -9.24 14.41 -12.28
N PHE A 132 -9.94 15.05 -11.35
CA PHE A 132 -9.80 16.48 -11.02
C PHE A 132 -9.16 16.72 -9.65
N GLY A 133 -8.55 15.69 -9.07
CA GLY A 133 -7.87 15.79 -7.78
C GLY A 133 -6.49 16.46 -7.86
N LYS A 134 -5.89 16.64 -6.70
CA LYS A 134 -4.60 17.32 -6.50
C LYS A 134 -3.42 16.42 -6.88
N GLU A 135 -3.60 15.09 -6.75
CA GLU A 135 -2.52 14.13 -7.00
C GLU A 135 -1.91 14.22 -8.41
N ASN A 136 -0.62 13.94 -8.46
CA ASN A 136 0.18 14.00 -9.68
C ASN A 136 0.13 12.70 -10.47
N VAL A 137 0.39 12.79 -11.78
CA VAL A 137 0.47 11.61 -12.64
C VAL A 137 1.51 10.62 -12.11
N GLY A 138 1.14 9.34 -12.04
CA GLY A 138 1.96 8.27 -11.48
C GLY A 138 1.85 8.12 -9.96
N LYS A 139 1.16 9.02 -9.26
CA LYS A 139 0.88 8.88 -7.83
C LYS A 139 -0.41 8.10 -7.58
N ARG A 140 -0.45 7.46 -6.42
CA ARG A 140 -1.60 6.70 -5.94
C ARG A 140 -2.55 7.67 -5.22
N ALA A 141 -3.84 7.56 -5.50
CA ALA A 141 -4.88 8.34 -4.88
C ALA A 141 -5.99 7.41 -4.36
N THR A 142 -6.57 7.75 -3.21
CA THR A 142 -7.80 7.14 -2.72
C THR A 142 -8.98 7.94 -3.27
N VAL A 143 -9.93 7.27 -3.90
CA VAL A 143 -11.08 7.92 -4.51
C VAL A 143 -12.39 7.29 -4.08
N GLN A 144 -13.41 8.12 -3.94
CA GLN A 144 -14.79 7.70 -3.70
C GLN A 144 -15.65 7.97 -4.95
N PHE A 145 -16.41 6.96 -5.38
CA PHE A 145 -17.37 7.10 -6.47
C PHE A 145 -18.54 8.00 -6.06
N LYS A 146 -18.76 9.08 -6.81
CA LYS A 146 -20.00 9.88 -6.72
C LYS A 146 -21.12 9.24 -7.55
N THR A 147 -20.76 8.67 -8.70
CA THR A 147 -21.68 7.95 -9.58
C THR A 147 -21.10 6.58 -9.92
N GLY A 148 -21.93 5.54 -9.85
CA GLY A 148 -21.59 4.18 -10.26
C GLY A 148 -21.74 3.96 -11.77
N TYR A 149 -21.87 2.69 -12.17
CA TYR A 149 -22.11 2.32 -13.57
C TYR A 149 -23.43 2.93 -14.09
N PRO A 150 -23.50 3.44 -15.34
CA PRO A 150 -22.46 3.41 -16.37
C PRO A 150 -21.51 4.62 -16.42
N ASP A 151 -21.84 5.73 -15.77
CA ASP A 151 -21.20 7.03 -16.06
C ASP A 151 -19.93 7.34 -15.25
N PHE A 152 -19.63 6.56 -14.20
CA PHE A 152 -18.47 6.66 -13.30
C PHE A 152 -17.89 8.06 -13.08
N SER A 153 -18.14 8.64 -11.91
CA SER A 153 -17.46 9.86 -11.48
C SER A 153 -16.89 9.69 -10.09
N VAL A 154 -15.75 10.32 -9.82
CA VAL A 154 -15.01 10.15 -8.55
C VAL A 154 -14.62 11.48 -7.93
N LYS A 155 -14.45 11.47 -6.60
CA LYS A 155 -13.70 12.49 -5.87
C LYS A 155 -12.51 11.86 -5.19
N GLU A 156 -11.42 12.61 -5.12
CA GLU A 156 -10.30 12.29 -4.24
C GLU A 156 -10.76 12.43 -2.78
N ILE A 157 -10.38 11.47 -1.95
CA ILE A 157 -10.57 11.49 -0.50
C ILE A 157 -9.26 11.10 0.18
N GLN A 158 -9.14 11.45 1.45
CA GLN A 158 -8.06 11.01 2.31
C GLN A 158 -8.37 9.62 2.89
N ARG A 159 -7.32 8.86 3.19
CA ARG A 159 -7.43 7.51 3.77
C ARG A 159 -8.17 7.48 5.10
N ASN A 160 -8.10 8.55 5.89
CA ASN A 160 -8.80 8.65 7.17
C ASN A 160 -10.31 8.95 7.02
N GLU A 161 -10.78 9.30 5.83
CA GLU A 161 -12.21 9.50 5.55
C GLU A 161 -12.93 8.17 5.26
N THR A 162 -12.20 7.06 5.12
CA THR A 162 -12.80 5.74 4.92
C THR A 162 -13.27 5.15 6.25
N SER A 163 -14.47 4.58 6.28
CA SER A 163 -15.03 3.91 7.47
C SER A 163 -14.37 2.56 7.78
N LEU A 164 -13.68 1.97 6.80
CA LEU A 164 -13.03 0.67 6.90
C LEU A 164 -11.51 0.83 7.01
N TYR A 165 -10.84 -0.23 7.48
CA TYR A 165 -9.38 -0.27 7.46
C TYR A 165 -8.87 -0.24 6.02
N TRP A 166 -7.95 0.69 5.72
CA TRP A 166 -7.49 0.97 4.36
C TRP A 166 -6.03 0.56 4.10
N GLY A 167 -5.45 -0.24 4.99
CA GLY A 167 -4.03 -0.63 4.94
C GLY A 167 -3.16 0.27 5.82
N TYR A 168 -1.86 -0.05 5.84
CA TYR A 168 -0.86 0.67 6.62
C TYR A 168 0.00 1.56 5.75
N THR A 169 0.65 2.54 6.38
CA THR A 169 1.74 3.32 5.78
C THR A 169 3.08 2.86 6.32
N ILE A 170 4.15 2.99 5.54
CA ILE A 170 5.50 2.59 5.95
C ILE A 170 6.36 3.85 6.05
N LYS A 171 7.03 4.03 7.18
CA LYS A 171 7.92 5.17 7.43
C LYS A 171 9.29 4.69 7.90
N GLU A 172 10.33 5.10 7.21
CA GLU A 172 11.71 4.75 7.54
C GLU A 172 12.28 5.76 8.54
N ARG A 173 13.12 5.31 9.46
CA ARG A 173 13.76 6.12 10.52
C ARG A 173 15.22 5.73 10.69
N ALA A 174 16.07 6.72 10.99
CA ALA A 174 17.51 6.52 11.10
C ALA A 174 17.94 5.75 12.37
N SER A 175 17.10 5.71 13.40
CA SER A 175 17.33 4.93 14.62
C SER A 175 16.08 4.87 15.48
N LEU A 176 16.05 3.96 16.46
CA LEU A 176 15.01 3.94 17.49
C LEU A 176 14.95 5.26 18.26
N PHE A 177 16.09 5.86 18.59
CA PHE A 177 16.14 7.15 19.28
C PHE A 177 15.47 8.27 18.47
N SER A 178 15.78 8.37 17.17
CA SER A 178 15.15 9.36 16.29
C SER A 178 13.63 9.16 16.19
N LEU A 179 13.18 7.90 16.11
CA LEU A 179 11.77 7.55 16.05
C LEU A 179 11.04 8.00 17.31
N LEU A 180 11.57 7.68 18.49
CA LEU A 180 10.95 8.01 19.77
C LEU A 180 10.96 9.53 20.05
N THR A 181 11.98 10.25 19.59
CA THR A 181 12.09 11.71 19.77
C THR A 181 11.07 12.47 18.91
N GLU A 182 10.82 12.00 17.69
CA GLU A 182 9.83 12.60 16.78
C GLU A 182 8.39 12.11 17.02
N TRP A 183 8.20 11.10 17.88
CA TRP A 183 6.90 10.49 18.12
C TRP A 183 5.98 11.43 18.90
N GLN A 184 4.88 11.86 18.29
CA GLN A 184 3.94 12.83 18.89
C GLN A 184 2.71 12.19 19.56
N GLY A 185 2.57 10.86 19.56
CA GLY A 185 1.35 10.17 20.01
C GLY A 185 0.39 9.87 18.87
#